data_AF-A0A090X4N5-F1
#
_entry.id   AF-A0A090X4N5-F1
#
_cell.length_a   1.000
_cell.length_b   1.000
_cell.length_c   1.000
_cell.angle_alpha   90.00
_cell.angle_beta   90.00
_cell.angle_gamma   90.00
#
_symmetry.space_group_name_H-M   'P 1'
#
loop_
_entity.id
_entity.type
_entity.pdbx_description
1 polymer ?
#
loop_
_entity_poly.entity_id
_entity_poly.type
_entity_poly.pdbx_seq_one_letter_code
_entity_poly.pdbx_strand_id
1 'polypeptide(L)'
;MKKGDANENGLEKLTSPTFYASNVSMFNQRLGKGDDAMMISTAGSFGNHSHVNGISIELFANKYALGLDMGKGSSYWHTDHREYYSRFPAHNTVVVDGGVSDYNAMRGYHPFKLDNNYPEVSTTPAFDKLTFSKVSFFEPKTKADQQRFTALIKSNSKKGYILDVFRSKKQEGGTERHDYFYHNLGQSLQILDANSKALSLKSTTDFGSKQGDIKAYDYLTEKKKVETSKDVQALFRLKTSDAPDNLMKIWIKGSVDQSIYTALAPKSNVLKRGSGTAPAEVIGDSIQTLIVKRNASAWANPFTMVFNPYFEGEENPVNAVSYSTIKDYPNTQVINVLMNDKSAEDHIILNASESDIVKNNALYQKGLLSVTRQSEQSDKLEFLFLSGMYKFENNGWDIVAAGEPFTLSIEKTDQGFKFQTDKAITINMPFVKGDKPAELRLYENGKLVGSRKGTTNRNRDDQLVFKIEKGYENAEIIFDKN
;
A
#
# COMPACT_ATOMS: atom_id res chain seq x y z
N MET A 1 1.00 34.88 23.33
CA MET A 1 0.56 33.68 24.08
C MET A 1 1.79 33.03 24.68
N LYS A 2 1.81 32.81 25.99
CA LYS A 2 2.84 31.99 26.64
C LYS A 2 2.79 30.58 26.02
N LYS A 3 3.95 29.96 25.82
CA LYS A 3 4.09 28.51 25.58
C LYS A 3 3.48 27.79 26.77
N GLY A 4 2.16 27.61 26.75
CA GLY A 4 1.45 26.72 27.65
C GLY A 4 1.70 25.30 27.17
N ASP A 5 1.90 24.42 28.13
CA ASP A 5 2.08 22.98 27.94
C ASP A 5 1.22 22.47 26.80
N ALA A 6 1.85 22.13 25.68
CA ALA A 6 1.19 21.39 24.62
C ALA A 6 0.87 20.03 25.24
N ASN A 7 -0.36 19.87 25.75
CA ASN A 7 -0.89 18.57 26.14
C ASN A 7 -0.55 17.59 25.03
N GLU A 8 0.33 16.62 25.30
CA GLU A 8 0.69 15.55 24.36
C GLU A 8 -0.57 14.84 23.78
N ASN A 9 -1.70 14.95 24.48
CA ASN A 9 -3.01 14.42 24.11
C ASN A 9 -3.86 15.27 23.14
N GLY A 10 -3.45 16.48 22.76
CA GLY A 10 -4.25 17.35 21.88
C GLY A 10 -4.30 16.86 20.44
N LEU A 11 -3.13 16.49 19.90
CA LEU A 11 -3.00 15.96 18.53
C LEU A 11 -3.72 14.63 18.36
N GLU A 12 -3.61 13.73 19.33
CA GLU A 12 -4.27 12.41 19.27
C GLU A 12 -5.81 12.53 19.19
N LYS A 13 -6.39 13.58 19.77
CA LYS A 13 -7.83 13.86 19.68
C LYS A 13 -8.25 14.51 18.35
N LEU A 14 -7.31 15.09 17.62
CA LEU A 14 -7.55 15.84 16.38
C LEU A 14 -7.17 15.04 15.12
N THR A 15 -6.54 13.89 15.28
CA THR A 15 -6.07 13.06 14.16
C THR A 15 -6.60 11.64 14.26
N SER A 16 -7.05 11.11 13.12
CA SER A 16 -7.35 9.70 12.91
C SER A 16 -6.32 9.04 11.98
N PRO A 17 -6.21 7.69 12.00
CA PRO A 17 -5.38 6.95 11.05
C PRO A 17 -5.76 7.21 9.60
N THR A 18 -7.03 7.46 9.29
CA THR A 18 -7.49 7.80 7.93
C THR A 18 -8.25 9.12 7.88
N PHE A 19 -8.00 9.90 6.84
CA PHE A 19 -8.68 11.17 6.58
C PHE A 19 -9.04 11.29 5.10
N TYR A 20 -10.27 11.71 4.79
CA TYR A 20 -10.75 11.86 3.43
C TYR A 20 -11.31 13.27 3.19
N ALA A 21 -10.76 13.96 2.20
CA ALA A 21 -11.27 15.23 1.70
C ALA A 21 -11.71 15.05 0.24
N SER A 22 -12.96 14.63 0.06
CA SER A 22 -13.55 14.36 -1.26
C SER A 22 -13.62 15.61 -2.14
N ASN A 23 -13.78 16.78 -1.55
CA ASN A 23 -13.86 18.07 -2.23
C ASN A 23 -12.56 18.50 -2.93
N VAL A 24 -11.44 17.84 -2.65
CA VAL A 24 -10.14 18.02 -3.32
C VAL A 24 -9.54 16.69 -3.76
N SER A 25 -10.34 15.61 -3.76
CA SER A 25 -9.91 14.25 -4.09
C SER A 25 -8.61 13.84 -3.37
N MET A 26 -8.58 13.94 -2.04
CA MET A 26 -7.39 13.59 -1.24
C MET A 26 -7.75 12.59 -0.14
N PHE A 27 -6.96 11.54 0.00
CA PHE A 27 -7.08 10.53 1.06
C PHE A 27 -5.74 10.32 1.75
N ASN A 28 -5.71 10.40 3.08
CA ASN A 28 -4.52 10.23 3.89
C ASN A 28 -4.63 8.97 4.74
N GLN A 29 -3.58 8.15 4.73
CA GLN A 29 -3.38 6.99 5.59
C GLN A 29 -2.22 7.26 6.54
N ARG A 30 -2.34 6.89 7.81
CA ARG A 30 -1.31 7.05 8.83
C ARG A 30 -1.21 5.77 9.65
N LEU A 31 0.01 5.41 10.03
CA LEU A 31 0.28 4.27 10.90
C LEU A 31 1.49 4.57 11.77
N GLY A 32 1.45 4.18 13.04
CA GLY A 32 2.52 4.48 14.00
C GLY A 32 2.40 5.88 14.59
N LYS A 33 3.38 6.24 15.43
CA LYS A 33 3.45 7.52 16.16
C LYS A 33 4.90 8.00 16.22
N GLY A 34 5.09 9.31 16.40
CA GLY A 34 6.42 9.92 16.57
C GLY A 34 7.38 9.57 15.43
N ASP A 35 8.58 9.14 15.79
CA ASP A 35 9.68 8.83 14.86
C ASP A 35 9.44 7.58 13.99
N ASP A 36 8.45 6.77 14.37
CA ASP A 36 8.06 5.53 13.71
C ASP A 36 6.81 5.68 12.84
N ALA A 37 6.27 6.90 12.73
CA ALA A 37 5.09 7.16 11.92
C ALA A 37 5.39 7.04 10.42
N MET A 38 4.48 6.38 9.71
CA MET A 38 4.40 6.36 8.26
C MET A 38 3.08 6.99 7.81
N MET A 39 3.11 7.64 6.64
CA MET A 39 1.91 8.20 6.03
C MET A 39 1.95 8.08 4.51
N ILE A 40 0.78 7.85 3.92
CA ILE A 40 0.54 7.96 2.48
C ILE A 40 -0.50 9.05 2.27
N SER A 41 -0.20 9.99 1.39
CA SER A 41 -1.18 10.95 0.86
C SER A 41 -1.49 10.57 -0.57
N THR A 42 -2.73 10.17 -0.84
CA THR A 42 -3.23 9.86 -2.19
C THR A 42 -4.02 11.05 -2.70
N ALA A 43 -3.67 11.58 -3.86
CA ALA A 43 -4.30 12.75 -4.45
C ALA A 43 -4.73 12.53 -5.91
N GLY A 44 -5.94 13.01 -6.23
CA GLY A 44 -6.51 13.06 -7.56
C GLY A 44 -6.51 14.46 -8.17
N SER A 45 -6.96 14.57 -9.42
CA SER A 45 -6.99 15.84 -10.17
C SER A 45 -8.35 16.54 -10.05
N PHE A 46 -8.66 17.07 -8.87
CA PHE A 46 -9.96 17.71 -8.59
C PHE A 46 -9.83 19.09 -7.96
N GLY A 47 -10.50 20.08 -8.55
CA GLY A 47 -10.58 21.45 -8.02
C GLY A 47 -9.74 22.47 -8.81
N ASN A 48 -9.56 23.65 -8.22
CA ASN A 48 -8.76 24.73 -8.82
C ASN A 48 -7.27 24.58 -8.45
N HIS A 49 -6.38 25.02 -9.34
CA HIS A 49 -4.93 24.79 -9.26
C HIS A 49 -4.53 23.30 -9.18
N SER A 50 -5.38 22.39 -9.66
CA SER A 50 -5.04 20.96 -9.71
C SER A 50 -3.96 20.69 -10.77
N HIS A 51 -3.13 19.69 -10.52
CA HIS A 51 -2.23 19.12 -11.53
C HIS A 51 -2.93 17.98 -12.29
N VAL A 52 -2.28 17.47 -13.33
CA VAL A 52 -2.67 16.27 -14.07
C VAL A 52 -1.88 15.10 -13.48
N ASN A 53 -2.36 14.56 -12.37
CA ASN A 53 -1.60 13.62 -11.52
C ASN A 53 -2.24 12.21 -11.41
N GLY A 54 -3.40 11.98 -12.02
CA GLY A 54 -4.10 10.70 -11.95
C GLY A 54 -4.44 10.34 -10.52
N ILE A 55 -4.01 9.18 -10.05
CA ILE A 55 -4.06 8.77 -8.63
C ILE A 55 -2.64 8.75 -8.05
N SER A 56 -2.08 9.94 -7.84
CA SER A 56 -0.72 10.13 -7.32
C SER A 56 -0.61 9.85 -5.83
N ILE A 57 0.60 9.50 -5.37
CA ILE A 57 0.90 9.37 -3.94
C ILE A 57 2.12 10.20 -3.51
N GLU A 58 2.09 10.67 -2.27
CA GLU A 58 3.29 11.04 -1.51
C GLU A 58 3.48 10.07 -0.34
N LEU A 59 4.73 9.69 -0.08
CA LEU A 59 5.11 8.73 0.96
C LEU A 59 5.97 9.40 2.03
N PHE A 60 5.53 9.32 3.27
CA PHE A 60 6.20 9.88 4.43
C PHE A 60 6.64 8.76 5.37
N ALA A 61 7.90 8.76 5.75
CA ALA A 61 8.47 7.89 6.77
C ALA A 61 9.79 8.48 7.25
N ASN A 62 10.30 8.04 8.40
CA ASN A 62 11.61 8.48 8.92
C ASN A 62 11.74 10.02 8.97
N LYS A 63 10.65 10.71 9.33
CA LYS A 63 10.52 12.17 9.43
C LYS A 63 10.59 12.95 8.10
N TYR A 64 10.68 12.29 6.96
CA TYR A 64 10.80 12.93 5.65
C TYR A 64 9.69 12.53 4.68
N ALA A 65 9.45 13.39 3.68
CA ALA A 65 8.68 13.07 2.49
C ALA A 65 9.58 12.29 1.51
N LEU A 66 9.71 10.98 1.73
CA LEU A 66 10.60 10.13 0.96
C LEU A 66 10.14 9.97 -0.48
N GLY A 67 8.85 9.70 -0.71
CA GLY A 67 8.25 9.76 -2.05
C GLY A 67 7.55 11.10 -2.20
N LEU A 68 8.21 12.08 -2.81
CA LEU A 68 7.74 13.46 -2.87
C LEU A 68 6.96 13.78 -4.16
N ASP A 69 6.14 14.83 -4.12
CA ASP A 69 5.64 15.49 -5.31
C ASP A 69 6.63 16.56 -5.83
N MET A 70 6.63 16.83 -7.13
CA MET A 70 7.53 17.80 -7.76
C MET A 70 7.06 19.25 -7.57
N GLY A 71 5.80 19.45 -7.17
CA GLY A 71 5.20 20.75 -6.89
C GLY A 71 4.95 21.58 -8.14
N LYS A 72 4.56 22.84 -7.98
CA LYS A 72 4.08 23.70 -9.09
C LYS A 72 5.13 24.14 -10.11
N GLY A 73 6.39 23.76 -9.98
CA GLY A 73 7.47 24.33 -10.80
C GLY A 73 7.81 25.78 -10.45
N SER A 74 8.41 26.50 -11.41
CA SER A 74 8.88 27.87 -11.21
C SER A 74 7.74 28.86 -10.92
N SER A 75 6.67 28.81 -11.72
CA SER A 75 5.41 29.54 -11.48
C SER A 75 4.30 28.97 -12.38
N TYR A 76 3.03 29.27 -12.10
CA TYR A 76 1.90 28.85 -12.94
C TYR A 76 2.00 29.32 -14.41
N TRP A 77 2.74 30.40 -14.65
CA TRP A 77 2.88 31.02 -15.97
C TRP A 77 4.13 30.55 -16.71
N HIS A 78 5.04 29.86 -16.02
CA HIS A 78 6.28 29.40 -16.62
C HIS A 78 6.03 28.13 -17.45
N THR A 79 6.82 27.95 -18.50
CA THR A 79 6.63 26.85 -19.46
C THR A 79 6.83 25.48 -18.82
N ASP A 80 7.78 25.37 -17.88
CA ASP A 80 8.04 24.16 -17.11
C ASP A 80 6.82 23.65 -16.34
N HIS A 81 5.95 24.54 -15.83
CA HIS A 81 4.72 24.17 -15.16
C HIS A 81 3.81 23.40 -16.10
N ARG A 82 3.50 24.03 -17.24
CA ARG A 82 2.60 23.47 -18.25
C ARG A 82 3.14 22.21 -18.91
N GLU A 83 4.45 22.10 -19.06
CA GLU A 83 5.07 21.03 -19.84
C GLU A 83 5.52 19.84 -18.98
N TYR A 84 5.80 20.04 -17.70
CA TYR A 84 6.33 18.99 -16.82
C TYR A 84 5.63 18.96 -15.45
N TYR A 85 5.79 20.01 -14.63
CA TYR A 85 5.41 19.95 -13.22
C TYR A 85 3.91 19.74 -12.97
N SER A 86 3.06 20.14 -13.90
CA SER A 86 1.61 19.91 -13.83
C SER A 86 1.16 18.65 -14.56
N ARG A 87 2.08 17.78 -15.01
CA ARG A 87 1.82 16.63 -15.89
C ARG A 87 2.21 15.33 -15.21
N PHE A 88 1.56 14.24 -15.64
CA PHE A 88 1.71 12.90 -15.08
C PHE A 88 3.17 12.48 -14.75
N PRO A 89 4.18 12.66 -15.63
CA PRO A 89 5.57 12.24 -15.35
C PRO A 89 6.30 13.01 -14.25
N ALA A 90 5.66 14.02 -13.65
CA ALA A 90 6.14 14.72 -12.46
C ALA A 90 5.49 14.23 -11.17
N HIS A 91 4.71 13.13 -11.22
CA HIS A 91 3.96 12.61 -10.09
C HIS A 91 4.21 11.11 -9.91
N ASN A 92 4.10 10.63 -8.66
CA ASN A 92 4.23 9.21 -8.35
C ASN A 92 2.94 8.46 -8.73
N THR A 93 2.77 8.14 -10.01
CA THR A 93 1.52 7.62 -10.59
C THR A 93 1.83 6.75 -11.83
N VAL A 94 0.80 6.24 -12.51
CA VAL A 94 0.96 5.48 -13.76
C VAL A 94 0.43 6.26 -14.95
N VAL A 95 1.23 6.29 -16.02
CA VAL A 95 0.93 6.95 -17.28
C VAL A 95 0.62 5.90 -18.35
N VAL A 96 -0.44 6.10 -19.13
CA VAL A 96 -0.83 5.20 -20.22
C VAL A 96 -0.27 5.73 -21.56
N ASP A 97 0.25 4.81 -22.36
CA ASP A 97 0.77 4.99 -23.72
C ASP A 97 1.82 6.11 -23.86
N GLY A 98 2.65 6.33 -22.84
CA GLY A 98 3.73 7.32 -22.89
C GLY A 98 3.28 8.77 -22.75
N GLY A 99 2.20 8.97 -22.02
CA GLY A 99 1.64 10.31 -21.83
C GLY A 99 0.57 10.67 -22.83
N VAL A 100 0.02 9.70 -23.58
CA VAL A 100 -1.34 9.94 -24.10
C VAL A 100 -2.27 10.25 -22.93
N SER A 101 -2.05 9.66 -21.74
CA SER A 101 -2.65 10.17 -20.50
C SER A 101 -2.29 11.64 -20.27
N ASP A 102 -3.27 12.50 -20.48
CA ASP A 102 -3.17 13.93 -20.23
C ASP A 102 -4.57 14.56 -20.22
N TYR A 103 -4.74 15.64 -19.47
CA TYR A 103 -5.97 16.43 -19.48
C TYR A 103 -5.67 17.87 -19.06
N ASN A 104 -6.69 18.73 -18.99
CA ASN A 104 -6.47 20.13 -18.64
C ASN A 104 -6.07 20.25 -17.16
N ALA A 105 -4.89 20.84 -16.92
CA ALA A 105 -4.48 21.28 -15.59
C ALA A 105 -5.31 22.48 -15.10
N MET A 106 -5.09 22.89 -13.86
CA MET A 106 -5.71 24.01 -13.15
C MET A 106 -7.17 23.78 -12.77
N ARG A 107 -8.09 23.53 -13.71
CA ARG A 107 -9.52 23.30 -13.41
C ARG A 107 -9.88 21.83 -13.63
N GLY A 108 -9.27 20.96 -12.83
CA GLY A 108 -9.46 19.51 -12.93
C GLY A 108 -10.82 19.08 -12.41
N TYR A 109 -11.48 18.19 -13.15
CA TYR A 109 -12.72 17.53 -12.75
C TYR A 109 -12.58 16.01 -12.87
N HIS A 110 -11.44 15.49 -12.40
CA HIS A 110 -11.13 14.06 -12.43
C HIS A 110 -10.80 13.58 -11.01
N PRO A 111 -11.80 13.52 -10.10
CA PRO A 111 -11.60 12.92 -8.79
C PRO A 111 -11.45 11.41 -8.92
N PHE A 112 -10.74 10.79 -7.97
CA PHE A 112 -10.87 9.35 -7.77
C PHE A 112 -12.14 9.05 -6.96
N LYS A 113 -12.60 7.80 -7.04
CA LYS A 113 -13.58 7.24 -6.11
C LYS A 113 -12.83 6.43 -5.05
N LEU A 114 -13.07 6.72 -3.78
CA LEU A 114 -12.63 5.87 -2.66
C LEU A 114 -13.57 4.66 -2.60
N ASP A 115 -13.07 3.48 -2.96
CA ASP A 115 -13.87 2.26 -2.98
C ASP A 115 -13.86 1.55 -1.63
N ASN A 116 -12.67 1.46 -1.02
CA ASN A 116 -12.48 0.78 0.25
C ASN A 116 -11.41 1.48 1.07
N ASN A 117 -11.55 1.45 2.38
CA ASN A 117 -10.50 1.87 3.30
C ASN A 117 -10.64 1.20 4.65
N TYR A 118 -9.53 1.12 5.36
CA TYR A 118 -9.51 0.76 6.78
C TYR A 118 -8.46 1.58 7.53
N PRO A 119 -8.77 2.07 8.74
CA PRO A 119 -10.12 2.12 9.33
C PRO A 119 -11.07 3.05 8.57
N GLU A 120 -12.35 3.02 8.93
CA GLU A 120 -13.34 4.01 8.48
C GLU A 120 -12.83 5.43 8.78
N VAL A 121 -13.14 6.37 7.88
CA VAL A 121 -12.66 7.75 7.96
C VAL A 121 -13.05 8.37 9.30
N SER A 122 -12.09 9.04 9.95
CA SER A 122 -12.28 9.68 11.27
C SER A 122 -12.54 8.75 12.45
N THR A 123 -12.30 7.44 12.31
CA THR A 123 -12.39 6.48 13.42
C THR A 123 -11.01 5.99 13.86
N THR A 124 -10.89 5.53 15.11
CA THR A 124 -9.68 4.87 15.62
C THR A 124 -10.02 3.43 16.00
N PRO A 125 -9.52 2.43 15.27
CA PRO A 125 -9.83 1.03 15.54
C PRO A 125 -9.03 0.50 16.72
N ALA A 126 -9.48 -0.61 17.32
CA ALA A 126 -8.69 -1.35 18.30
C ALA A 126 -7.50 -2.07 17.62
N PHE A 127 -7.69 -2.56 16.39
CA PHE A 127 -6.62 -3.15 15.59
C PHE A 127 -5.80 -2.09 14.86
N ASP A 128 -4.54 -1.93 15.27
CA ASP A 128 -3.65 -0.84 14.87
C ASP A 128 -2.42 -1.31 14.07
N LYS A 129 -2.49 -2.50 13.47
CA LYS A 129 -1.35 -3.11 12.74
C LYS A 129 -1.25 -2.69 11.28
N LEU A 130 -2.33 -2.22 10.68
CA LEU A 130 -2.31 -1.72 9.30
C LEU A 130 -3.38 -0.66 9.06
N THR A 131 -3.16 0.13 8.01
CA THR A 131 -4.22 0.91 7.35
C THR A 131 -4.16 0.64 5.85
N PHE A 132 -5.28 0.66 5.15
CA PHE A 132 -5.29 0.52 3.70
C PHE A 132 -6.30 1.46 3.03
N SER A 133 -6.09 1.71 1.74
CA SER A 133 -7.04 2.37 0.86
C SER A 133 -7.06 1.69 -0.49
N LYS A 134 -8.22 1.71 -1.14
CA LYS A 134 -8.39 1.36 -2.54
C LYS A 134 -9.19 2.45 -3.22
N VAL A 135 -8.66 2.96 -4.31
CA VAL A 135 -9.32 3.98 -5.12
C VAL A 135 -9.44 3.51 -6.57
N SER A 136 -10.50 3.94 -7.25
CA SER A 136 -10.69 3.80 -8.69
C SER A 136 -10.67 5.17 -9.37
N PHE A 137 -10.11 5.22 -10.57
CA PHE A 137 -10.01 6.43 -11.36
C PHE A 137 -10.18 6.11 -12.84
N PHE A 138 -10.86 6.99 -13.56
CA PHE A 138 -11.00 6.89 -15.00
C PHE A 138 -10.07 7.91 -15.65
N GLU A 139 -9.06 7.45 -16.39
CA GLU A 139 -8.17 8.32 -17.13
C GLU A 139 -8.85 8.73 -18.45
N PRO A 140 -9.29 9.99 -18.58
CA PRO A 140 -10.24 10.39 -19.62
C PRO A 140 -9.68 10.34 -21.04
N LYS A 141 -8.36 10.50 -21.22
CA LYS A 141 -7.76 10.69 -22.53
C LYS A 141 -7.44 9.37 -23.23
N THR A 142 -6.99 8.37 -22.49
CA THR A 142 -6.82 6.99 -23.00
C THR A 142 -8.03 6.10 -22.74
N LYS A 143 -9.05 6.61 -22.02
CA LYS A 143 -10.20 5.83 -21.55
C LYS A 143 -9.76 4.58 -20.81
N ALA A 144 -8.83 4.77 -19.87
CA ALA A 144 -8.30 3.68 -19.07
C ALA A 144 -8.97 3.61 -17.70
N ASP A 145 -9.33 2.40 -17.29
CA ASP A 145 -9.72 2.11 -15.92
C ASP A 145 -8.44 1.93 -15.10
N GLN A 146 -8.30 2.73 -14.05
CA GLN A 146 -7.19 2.66 -13.11
C GLN A 146 -7.68 2.34 -11.71
N GLN A 147 -6.92 1.53 -10.98
CA GLN A 147 -7.12 1.30 -9.55
C GLN A 147 -5.78 1.38 -8.83
N ARG A 148 -5.80 1.94 -7.63
CA ARG A 148 -4.63 1.93 -6.75
C ARG A 148 -5.03 1.44 -5.38
N PHE A 149 -4.38 0.38 -4.93
CA PHE A 149 -4.47 -0.13 -3.58
C PHE A 149 -3.17 0.22 -2.85
N THR A 150 -3.28 0.81 -1.67
CA THR A 150 -2.14 1.16 -0.82
C THR A 150 -2.37 0.66 0.59
N ALA A 151 -1.35 0.08 1.22
CA ALA A 151 -1.42 -0.31 2.63
C ALA A 151 -0.13 0.06 3.38
N LEU A 152 -0.30 0.60 4.58
CA LEU A 152 0.76 0.71 5.58
C LEU A 152 0.62 -0.48 6.52
N ILE A 153 1.69 -1.23 6.77
CA ILE A 153 1.67 -2.43 7.62
C ILE A 153 2.84 -2.37 8.60
N LYS A 154 2.55 -2.48 9.91
CA LYS A 154 3.58 -2.61 10.95
C LYS A 154 4.26 -3.94 10.81
N SER A 155 5.59 -4.00 10.88
CA SER A 155 6.31 -5.27 10.99
C SER A 155 6.21 -5.82 12.42
N ASN A 156 7.05 -6.78 12.76
CA ASN A 156 7.30 -7.19 14.15
C ASN A 156 8.20 -6.20 14.92
N SER A 157 8.64 -5.11 14.26
CA SER A 157 9.39 -4.03 14.85
C SER A 157 8.56 -2.77 15.06
N LYS A 158 9.20 -1.68 15.52
CA LYS A 158 8.55 -0.37 15.61
C LYS A 158 8.29 0.24 14.22
N LYS A 159 9.05 -0.17 13.20
CA LYS A 159 8.90 0.30 11.83
C LYS A 159 7.86 -0.54 11.09
N GLY A 160 7.61 -0.17 9.83
CA GLY A 160 6.72 -0.94 8.97
C GLY A 160 7.12 -0.78 7.51
N TYR A 161 6.29 -1.33 6.64
CA TYR A 161 6.48 -1.26 5.20
C TYR A 161 5.19 -0.81 4.52
N ILE A 162 5.30 -0.49 3.24
CA ILE A 162 4.21 0.04 2.42
C ILE A 162 4.01 -0.88 1.22
N LEU A 163 2.78 -1.31 1.00
CA LEU A 163 2.36 -2.02 -0.21
C LEU A 163 1.65 -1.05 -1.14
N ASP A 164 2.03 -1.01 -2.41
CA ASP A 164 1.33 -0.29 -3.47
C ASP A 164 1.05 -1.25 -4.64
N VAL A 165 -0.22 -1.36 -5.01
CA VAL A 165 -0.67 -2.19 -6.13
C VAL A 165 -1.49 -1.34 -7.10
N PHE A 166 -0.93 -1.05 -8.26
CA PHE A 166 -1.53 -0.21 -9.29
C PHE A 166 -2.00 -1.05 -10.48
N ARG A 167 -3.30 -1.00 -10.77
CA ARG A 167 -3.92 -1.59 -11.96
C ARG A 167 -4.26 -0.52 -12.98
N SER A 168 -4.05 -0.85 -14.24
CA SER A 168 -4.45 0.01 -15.36
C SER A 168 -4.71 -0.84 -16.61
N LYS A 169 -5.80 -0.53 -17.32
CA LYS A 169 -6.15 -1.10 -18.63
C LYS A 169 -6.97 -0.11 -19.44
N LYS A 170 -6.81 -0.11 -20.76
CA LYS A 170 -7.74 0.58 -21.66
C LYS A 170 -9.05 -0.19 -21.79
N GLN A 171 -10.18 0.51 -21.79
CA GLN A 171 -11.50 -0.10 -21.99
C GLN A 171 -11.66 -0.72 -23.38
N GLU A 172 -11.08 -0.08 -24.40
CA GLU A 172 -11.12 -0.54 -25.80
C GLU A 172 -10.10 -1.66 -26.10
N GLY A 173 -9.24 -2.01 -25.13
CA GLY A 173 -8.16 -2.98 -25.30
C GLY A 173 -7.08 -2.53 -26.29
N GLY A 174 -6.49 -3.49 -27.01
CA GLY A 174 -5.42 -3.25 -27.99
C GLY A 174 -4.02 -3.15 -27.38
N THR A 175 -3.06 -2.71 -28.17
CA THR A 175 -1.69 -2.46 -27.69
C THR A 175 -1.71 -1.34 -26.66
N GLU A 176 -1.14 -1.59 -25.49
CA GLU A 176 -1.09 -0.63 -24.41
C GLU A 176 0.26 -0.67 -23.69
N ARG A 177 0.73 0.49 -23.27
CA ARG A 177 1.92 0.67 -22.45
C ARG A 177 1.55 1.40 -21.17
N HIS A 178 2.14 0.99 -20.06
CA HIS A 178 1.99 1.63 -18.77
C HIS A 178 3.35 1.95 -18.17
N ASP A 179 3.54 3.21 -17.76
CA ASP A 179 4.77 3.70 -17.15
C ASP A 179 4.47 4.10 -15.69
N TYR A 180 4.96 3.31 -14.73
CA TYR A 180 4.88 3.64 -13.30
C TYR A 180 6.04 4.56 -12.93
N PHE A 181 5.75 5.75 -12.43
CA PHE A 181 6.73 6.75 -11.99
C PHE A 181 6.86 6.76 -10.47
N TYR A 182 8.10 6.88 -10.01
CA TYR A 182 8.41 7.11 -8.60
C TYR A 182 9.62 8.03 -8.43
N HIS A 183 9.38 9.19 -7.86
CA HIS A 183 10.35 10.22 -7.47
C HIS A 183 10.66 10.08 -5.98
N ASN A 184 11.93 10.05 -5.63
CA ASN A 184 12.36 9.85 -4.25
C ASN A 184 13.42 10.87 -3.83
N LEU A 185 13.42 11.19 -2.52
CA LEU A 185 14.34 12.15 -1.91
C LEU A 185 15.81 11.68 -1.91
N GLY A 186 16.08 10.39 -2.12
CA GLY A 186 17.42 9.82 -2.16
C GLY A 186 18.28 10.42 -3.27
N GLN A 187 19.53 10.75 -2.94
CA GLN A 187 20.52 11.33 -3.85
C GLN A 187 21.06 10.32 -4.87
N SER A 188 20.96 9.02 -4.56
CA SER A 188 21.34 7.95 -5.48
C SER A 188 20.26 6.89 -5.59
N LEU A 189 20.14 6.29 -6.77
CA LEU A 189 19.26 5.16 -7.09
C LEU A 189 20.07 4.02 -7.70
N GLN A 190 19.98 2.84 -7.10
CA GLN A 190 20.55 1.61 -7.63
C GLN A 190 19.44 0.59 -7.93
N ILE A 191 19.54 -0.09 -9.07
CA ILE A 191 18.66 -1.23 -9.39
C ILE A 191 19.42 -2.52 -9.10
N LEU A 192 18.77 -3.43 -8.37
CA LEU A 192 19.31 -4.72 -7.97
C LEU A 192 18.43 -5.85 -8.54
N ASP A 193 19.02 -7.02 -8.73
CA ASP A 193 18.26 -8.24 -8.97
C ASP A 193 17.63 -8.80 -7.68
N ALA A 194 16.90 -9.90 -7.80
CA ALA A 194 16.28 -10.58 -6.66
C ALA A 194 17.27 -11.01 -5.56
N ASN A 195 18.55 -11.21 -5.91
CA ASN A 195 19.62 -11.58 -4.97
C ASN A 195 20.35 -10.35 -4.40
N SER A 196 19.79 -9.15 -4.56
CA SER A 196 20.39 -7.88 -4.14
C SER A 196 21.72 -7.54 -4.84
N LYS A 197 21.98 -8.09 -6.03
CA LYS A 197 23.14 -7.75 -6.85
C LYS A 197 22.80 -6.61 -7.82
N ALA A 198 23.68 -5.60 -7.90
CA ALA A 198 23.50 -4.48 -8.81
C ALA A 198 23.37 -4.91 -10.28
N LEU A 199 22.32 -4.43 -10.95
CA LEU A 199 22.13 -4.57 -12.38
C LEU A 199 22.87 -3.47 -13.13
N SER A 200 23.48 -3.83 -14.26
CA SER A 200 24.11 -2.87 -15.15
C SER A 200 23.07 -2.29 -16.10
N LEU A 201 22.80 -1.00 -15.97
CA LEU A 201 21.88 -0.27 -16.84
C LEU A 201 22.65 0.48 -17.93
N LYS A 202 22.10 0.54 -19.14
CA LYS A 202 22.68 1.23 -20.29
C LYS A 202 21.99 2.56 -20.52
N SER A 203 22.73 3.59 -20.90
CA SER A 203 22.14 4.87 -21.34
C SER A 203 21.16 4.64 -22.49
N THR A 204 20.05 5.36 -22.50
CA THR A 204 18.98 5.19 -23.50
C THR A 204 18.39 6.52 -23.95
N THR A 205 17.77 6.50 -25.14
CA THR A 205 16.97 7.59 -25.70
C THR A 205 15.66 7.07 -26.29
N ASP A 206 15.19 5.90 -25.84
CA ASP A 206 14.01 5.19 -26.37
C ASP A 206 12.67 5.69 -25.80
N PHE A 207 12.69 6.83 -25.10
CA PHE A 207 11.50 7.55 -24.66
C PHE A 207 11.75 9.06 -24.63
N GLY A 208 10.70 9.84 -24.84
CA GLY A 208 10.72 11.29 -25.06
C GLY A 208 9.80 11.70 -26.20
N SER A 209 9.65 13.00 -26.41
CA SER A 209 8.74 13.53 -27.45
C SER A 209 9.11 13.11 -28.87
N LYS A 210 10.41 12.92 -29.13
CA LYS A 210 10.91 12.39 -30.40
C LYS A 210 10.49 10.93 -30.64
N GLN A 211 10.08 10.22 -29.58
CA GLN A 211 9.61 8.84 -29.60
C GLN A 211 8.08 8.75 -29.49
N GLY A 212 7.37 9.89 -29.49
CA GLY A 212 5.92 9.96 -29.42
C GLY A 212 5.35 10.15 -28.02
N ASP A 213 6.20 10.30 -26.99
CA ASP A 213 5.73 10.62 -25.64
C ASP A 213 5.37 12.11 -25.51
N ILE A 214 4.65 12.50 -24.45
CA ILE A 214 4.45 13.94 -24.17
C ILE A 214 5.75 14.63 -23.78
N LYS A 215 5.77 15.95 -23.95
CA LYS A 215 6.93 16.81 -23.67
C LYS A 215 7.47 16.68 -22.24
N ALA A 216 6.66 16.28 -21.27
CA ALA A 216 7.10 16.04 -19.90
C ALA A 216 8.24 15.00 -19.80
N TYR A 217 8.29 14.00 -20.69
CA TYR A 217 9.36 13.00 -20.73
C TYR A 217 10.72 13.56 -21.17
N ASP A 218 10.75 14.75 -21.78
CA ASP A 218 11.99 15.42 -22.20
C ASP A 218 12.69 16.15 -21.05
N TYR A 219 11.99 16.39 -19.94
CA TYR A 219 12.54 16.99 -18.73
C TYR A 219 13.39 15.99 -17.92
N LEU A 220 13.27 14.69 -18.24
CA LEU A 220 14.05 13.63 -17.61
C LEU A 220 15.41 13.52 -18.30
N THR A 221 16.49 13.60 -17.55
CA THR A 221 17.87 13.48 -18.05
C THR A 221 18.55 12.22 -17.54
N GLU A 222 19.75 11.92 -18.05
CA GLU A 222 20.56 10.76 -17.62
C GLU A 222 19.80 9.43 -17.62
N LYS A 223 18.94 9.25 -18.64
CA LYS A 223 18.08 8.08 -18.80
C LYS A 223 18.94 6.82 -18.99
N LYS A 224 18.75 5.83 -18.12
CA LYS A 224 19.34 4.49 -18.26
C LYS A 224 18.27 3.42 -18.17
N LYS A 225 18.50 2.28 -18.80
CA LYS A 225 17.53 1.18 -18.96
C LYS A 225 18.18 -0.19 -18.72
N VAL A 226 17.39 -1.11 -18.18
CA VAL A 226 17.58 -2.55 -18.30
C VAL A 226 16.25 -3.23 -18.62
N GLU A 227 16.28 -4.21 -19.52
CA GLU A 227 15.12 -5.05 -19.83
C GLU A 227 15.19 -6.33 -18.99
N THR A 228 14.09 -6.67 -18.33
CA THR A 228 14.03 -7.87 -17.48
C THR A 228 12.59 -8.23 -17.19
N SER A 229 12.28 -9.52 -17.30
CA SER A 229 10.99 -10.07 -16.89
C SER A 229 10.94 -10.48 -15.42
N LYS A 230 12.09 -10.46 -14.74
CA LYS A 230 12.25 -10.90 -13.35
C LYS A 230 11.86 -9.80 -12.37
N ASP A 231 11.57 -10.21 -11.14
CA ASP A 231 11.52 -9.32 -9.99
C ASP A 231 12.86 -8.59 -9.84
N VAL A 232 12.78 -7.32 -9.46
CA VAL A 232 13.95 -6.48 -9.20
C VAL A 232 13.75 -5.71 -7.90
N GLN A 233 14.81 -5.08 -7.43
CA GLN A 233 14.75 -4.16 -6.30
C GLN A 233 15.30 -2.80 -6.73
N ALA A 234 14.76 -1.72 -6.16
CA ALA A 234 15.34 -0.39 -6.25
C ALA A 234 15.79 0.05 -4.86
N LEU A 235 16.99 0.63 -4.76
CA LEU A 235 17.53 1.16 -3.52
C LEU A 235 17.84 2.63 -3.72
N PHE A 236 17.02 3.48 -3.08
CA PHE A 236 17.34 4.89 -2.92
C PHE A 236 18.09 5.10 -1.62
N ARG A 237 19.08 6.00 -1.65
CA ARG A 237 19.90 6.36 -0.50
C ARG A 237 19.94 7.87 -0.33
N LEU A 238 19.52 8.34 0.83
CA LEU A 238 19.57 9.72 1.27
C LEU A 238 20.66 9.83 2.33
N LYS A 239 21.73 10.57 2.03
CA LYS A 239 22.80 10.82 2.99
C LYS A 239 22.49 12.05 3.81
N THR A 240 22.81 11.98 5.09
CA THR A 240 22.70 13.10 6.02
C THR A 240 24.03 13.29 6.73
N SER A 241 24.47 14.55 6.89
CA SER A 241 25.82 14.84 7.37
C SER A 241 26.11 14.28 8.77
N ASP A 242 25.09 14.20 9.63
CA ASP A 242 25.22 13.84 11.05
C ASP A 242 24.28 12.70 11.50
N ALA A 243 23.71 11.93 10.56
CA ALA A 243 22.83 10.80 10.87
C ALA A 243 23.00 9.65 9.87
N PRO A 244 22.64 8.41 10.24
CA PRO A 244 22.71 7.27 9.34
C PRO A 244 21.95 7.52 8.03
N ASP A 245 22.45 6.93 6.93
CA ASP A 245 21.80 7.02 5.63
C ASP A 245 20.35 6.51 5.73
N ASN A 246 19.40 7.30 5.24
CA ASN A 246 18.01 6.87 5.11
C ASN A 246 17.83 6.15 3.78
N LEU A 247 17.41 4.89 3.86
CA LEU A 247 17.29 3.98 2.74
C LEU A 247 15.81 3.76 2.43
N MET A 248 15.46 3.85 1.16
CA MET A 248 14.18 3.37 0.65
C MET A 248 14.46 2.19 -0.29
N LYS A 249 14.29 0.97 0.22
CA LYS A 249 14.35 -0.24 -0.59
C LYS A 249 12.96 -0.57 -1.10
N ILE A 250 12.86 -0.89 -2.38
CA ILE A 250 11.59 -1.22 -3.05
C ILE A 250 11.76 -2.58 -3.70
N TRP A 251 10.89 -3.54 -3.36
CA TRP A 251 10.74 -4.76 -4.16
C TRP A 251 9.69 -4.53 -5.24
N ILE A 252 10.00 -4.96 -6.45
CA ILE A 252 9.22 -4.68 -7.66
C ILE A 252 8.91 -6.01 -8.34
N LYS A 253 7.62 -6.35 -8.43
CA LYS A 253 7.16 -7.55 -9.14
C LYS A 253 7.54 -7.47 -10.63
N GLY A 254 8.03 -8.57 -11.18
CA GLY A 254 8.36 -8.75 -12.60
C GLY A 254 7.15 -8.83 -13.52
N SER A 255 7.40 -8.62 -14.82
CA SER A 255 6.41 -8.83 -15.88
C SER A 255 7.12 -9.14 -17.19
N VAL A 256 6.53 -9.98 -18.05
CA VAL A 256 7.18 -10.47 -19.29
C VAL A 256 7.78 -9.33 -20.13
N ASP A 257 7.00 -8.28 -20.40
CA ASP A 257 7.43 -7.12 -21.21
C ASP A 257 7.76 -5.90 -20.35
N GLN A 258 8.67 -6.09 -19.39
CA GLN A 258 9.08 -5.05 -18.44
C GLN A 258 10.46 -4.47 -18.74
N SER A 259 10.56 -3.15 -18.59
CA SER A 259 11.81 -2.40 -18.60
C SER A 259 11.89 -1.52 -17.36
N ILE A 260 13.06 -1.49 -16.74
CA ILE A 260 13.36 -0.66 -15.58
C ILE A 260 14.26 0.48 -16.03
N TYR A 261 13.87 1.71 -15.68
CA TYR A 261 14.65 2.89 -15.98
C TYR A 261 14.99 3.66 -14.72
N THR A 262 16.16 4.30 -14.79
CA THR A 262 16.55 5.38 -13.89
C THR A 262 16.68 6.66 -14.71
N ALA A 263 16.24 7.77 -14.16
CA ALA A 263 16.45 9.09 -14.74
C ALA A 263 16.60 10.14 -13.64
N LEU A 264 17.12 11.30 -14.01
CA LEU A 264 17.09 12.50 -13.17
C LEU A 264 15.93 13.38 -13.62
N ALA A 265 15.01 13.64 -12.71
CA ALA A 265 14.00 14.68 -12.87
C ALA A 265 14.55 16.05 -12.46
N PRO A 266 13.96 17.17 -12.92
CA PRO A 266 14.24 18.49 -12.40
C PRO A 266 14.12 18.55 -10.87
N LYS A 267 14.66 19.58 -10.22
CA LYS A 267 14.46 19.76 -8.78
C LYS A 267 12.98 19.82 -8.40
N SER A 268 12.63 19.27 -7.24
CA SER A 268 11.28 19.52 -6.70
C SER A 268 11.18 20.91 -6.08
N ASN A 269 10.07 21.60 -6.33
CA ASN A 269 9.78 22.93 -5.78
C ASN A 269 8.98 22.87 -4.47
N VAL A 270 8.68 21.67 -3.95
CA VAL A 270 8.08 21.50 -2.61
C VAL A 270 9.14 21.53 -1.51
N LEU A 271 10.38 21.19 -1.84
CA LEU A 271 11.51 21.17 -0.92
C LEU A 271 11.96 22.61 -0.62
N LYS A 272 11.83 23.04 0.63
CA LYS A 272 12.20 24.38 1.09
C LYS A 272 13.10 24.29 2.31
N ARG A 273 14.10 25.17 2.39
CA ARG A 273 14.95 25.26 3.58
C ARG A 273 14.08 25.55 4.81
N GLY A 274 14.28 24.77 5.86
CA GLY A 274 13.54 24.92 7.12
C GLY A 274 12.11 24.38 7.11
N SER A 275 11.65 23.66 6.07
CA SER A 275 10.33 23.01 6.09
C SER A 275 10.26 21.80 7.03
N GLY A 276 11.41 21.22 7.38
CA GLY A 276 11.50 19.99 8.17
C GLY A 276 11.10 18.72 7.39
N THR A 277 10.75 18.84 6.11
CA THR A 277 10.27 17.71 5.29
C THR A 277 11.35 17.02 4.46
N ALA A 278 12.56 17.61 4.42
CA ALA A 278 13.75 17.06 3.78
C ALA A 278 15.03 17.65 4.41
N PRO A 279 16.17 16.94 4.33
CA PRO A 279 17.49 17.48 4.67
C PRO A 279 17.87 18.68 3.79
N ALA A 280 18.80 19.52 4.26
CA ALA A 280 19.23 20.70 3.51
C ALA A 280 20.06 20.34 2.27
N GLU A 281 20.73 19.20 2.33
CA GLU A 281 21.68 18.65 1.36
C GLU A 281 21.04 18.29 0.01
N VAL A 282 19.73 18.08 -0.02
CA VAL A 282 18.98 17.69 -1.24
C VAL A 282 18.18 18.83 -1.85
N ILE A 283 18.23 20.02 -1.23
CA ILE A 283 17.45 21.17 -1.68
C ILE A 283 18.09 21.77 -2.92
N GLY A 284 17.37 21.68 -4.04
CA GLY A 284 17.80 22.22 -5.33
C GLY A 284 18.43 21.18 -6.25
N ASP A 285 18.68 19.97 -5.75
CA ASP A 285 19.19 18.86 -6.53
C ASP A 285 18.12 18.30 -7.47
N SER A 286 18.59 17.71 -8.58
CA SER A 286 17.76 16.86 -9.43
C SER A 286 17.25 15.65 -8.64
N ILE A 287 16.04 15.19 -8.95
CA ILE A 287 15.38 14.13 -8.20
C ILE A 287 15.59 12.78 -8.87
N GLN A 288 16.10 11.80 -8.13
CA GLN A 288 16.23 10.43 -8.62
C GLN A 288 14.85 9.85 -8.90
N THR A 289 14.66 9.34 -10.12
CA THR A 289 13.38 8.85 -10.61
C THR A 289 13.51 7.43 -11.10
N LEU A 290 12.71 6.54 -10.52
CA LEU A 290 12.47 5.18 -10.99
C LEU A 290 11.28 5.19 -11.95
N ILE A 291 11.43 4.52 -13.10
CA ILE A 291 10.33 4.30 -14.04
C ILE A 291 10.25 2.81 -14.35
N VAL A 292 9.10 2.20 -14.12
CA VAL A 292 8.83 0.81 -14.51
C VAL A 292 7.85 0.82 -15.66
N LYS A 293 8.34 0.49 -16.85
CA LYS A 293 7.55 0.46 -18.09
C LYS A 293 7.13 -0.96 -18.40
N ARG A 294 5.86 -1.15 -18.74
CA ARG A 294 5.30 -2.41 -19.21
C ARG A 294 4.54 -2.20 -20.50
N ASN A 295 4.90 -2.93 -21.56
CA ASN A 295 4.19 -2.90 -22.84
C ASN A 295 3.02 -3.91 -22.84
N ALA A 296 2.18 -3.84 -21.80
CA ALA A 296 1.03 -4.71 -21.63
C ALA A 296 0.00 -4.07 -20.69
N SER A 297 -1.19 -4.66 -20.65
CA SER A 297 -2.17 -4.40 -19.60
C SER A 297 -1.57 -4.63 -18.22
N ALA A 298 -1.76 -3.66 -17.32
CA ALA A 298 -1.38 -3.79 -15.92
C ALA A 298 -2.57 -4.23 -15.05
N TRP A 299 -3.58 -4.93 -15.60
CA TRP A 299 -4.73 -5.38 -14.82
C TRP A 299 -4.52 -6.73 -14.12
N ALA A 300 -4.19 -7.77 -14.89
CA ALA A 300 -3.92 -9.10 -14.35
C ALA A 300 -2.55 -9.18 -13.69
N ASN A 301 -1.53 -8.59 -14.31
CA ASN A 301 -0.21 -8.39 -13.71
C ASN A 301 0.02 -6.91 -13.37
N PRO A 302 -0.57 -6.39 -12.28
CA PRO A 302 -0.42 -5.01 -11.86
C PRO A 302 1.01 -4.68 -11.43
N PHE A 303 1.31 -3.39 -11.39
CA PHE A 303 2.50 -2.93 -10.68
C PHE A 303 2.29 -3.23 -9.20
N THR A 304 3.17 -4.05 -8.63
CA THR A 304 3.13 -4.42 -7.21
C THR A 304 4.48 -4.06 -6.63
N MET A 305 4.47 -3.09 -5.71
CA MET A 305 5.65 -2.51 -5.08
C MET A 305 5.55 -2.70 -3.57
N VAL A 306 6.64 -3.15 -2.94
CA VAL A 306 6.77 -3.11 -1.47
C VAL A 306 7.88 -2.13 -1.13
N PHE A 307 7.52 -0.99 -0.56
CA PHE A 307 8.46 0.03 -0.09
C PHE A 307 8.83 -0.22 1.36
N ASN A 308 10.11 -0.13 1.64
CA ASN A 308 10.71 -0.39 2.93
C ASN A 308 11.68 0.74 3.30
N PRO A 309 11.18 1.75 4.03
CA PRO A 309 12.02 2.82 4.56
C PRO A 309 12.71 2.37 5.86
N TYR A 310 14.03 2.48 5.92
CA TYR A 310 14.81 2.17 7.12
C TYR A 310 16.14 2.95 7.13
N PHE A 311 16.81 3.03 8.27
CA PHE A 311 18.13 3.65 8.37
C PHE A 311 19.23 2.58 8.26
N GLU A 312 20.31 2.90 7.56
CA GLU A 312 21.48 2.01 7.45
C GLU A 312 22.06 1.71 8.84
N GLY A 313 22.22 0.43 9.17
CA GLY A 313 22.70 -0.01 10.49
C GLY A 313 21.64 -0.02 11.60
N GLU A 314 20.43 0.47 11.34
CA GLU A 314 19.29 0.31 12.23
C GLU A 314 18.40 -0.88 11.82
N GLU A 315 17.31 -1.08 12.55
CA GLU A 315 16.36 -2.16 12.31
C GLU A 315 15.65 -1.98 10.95
N ASN A 316 16.04 -2.82 10.00
CA ASN A 316 15.29 -3.06 8.78
C ASN A 316 14.02 -3.87 9.12
N PRO A 317 12.80 -3.50 8.70
CA PRO A 317 11.60 -4.29 8.99
C PRO A 317 11.39 -5.50 8.06
N VAL A 318 11.97 -5.51 6.85
CA VAL A 318 11.69 -6.54 5.82
C VAL A 318 12.97 -7.24 5.36
N ASN A 319 13.00 -8.57 5.46
CA ASN A 319 14.09 -9.40 4.95
C ASN A 319 13.98 -9.61 3.44
N ALA A 320 12.82 -10.10 3.01
CA ALA A 320 12.58 -10.55 1.65
C ALA A 320 11.10 -10.38 1.28
N VAL A 321 10.84 -10.26 -0.03
CA VAL A 321 9.50 -10.23 -0.60
C VAL A 321 9.46 -11.21 -1.75
N SER A 322 8.38 -12.00 -1.82
CA SER A 322 8.11 -12.87 -2.97
C SER A 322 6.73 -12.58 -3.54
N TYR A 323 6.61 -12.77 -4.86
CA TYR A 323 5.36 -12.59 -5.57
C TYR A 323 4.99 -13.90 -6.26
N SER A 324 3.70 -14.25 -6.23
CA SER A 324 3.19 -15.36 -7.02
C SER A 324 1.82 -15.05 -7.60
N THR A 325 1.40 -15.89 -8.53
CA THR A 325 0.10 -15.80 -9.20
C THR A 325 -0.58 -17.15 -9.11
N ILE A 326 -1.88 -17.15 -8.83
CA ILE A 326 -2.69 -18.38 -8.89
C ILE A 326 -3.21 -18.51 -10.32
N LYS A 327 -2.83 -19.60 -11.00
CA LYS A 327 -3.01 -19.78 -12.45
C LYS A 327 -4.43 -19.46 -12.95
N ASP A 328 -5.45 -19.94 -12.24
CA ASP A 328 -6.85 -19.77 -12.63
C ASP A 328 -7.45 -18.41 -12.18
N TYR A 329 -6.70 -17.65 -11.39
CA TYR A 329 -7.09 -16.36 -10.81
C TYR A 329 -5.99 -15.31 -11.04
N PRO A 330 -5.66 -15.00 -12.31
CA PRO A 330 -4.50 -14.18 -12.64
C PRO A 330 -4.63 -12.72 -12.14
N ASN A 331 -5.85 -12.25 -11.89
CA ASN A 331 -6.09 -10.91 -11.33
C ASN A 331 -5.74 -10.80 -9.84
N THR A 332 -5.64 -11.93 -9.13
CA THR A 332 -5.30 -11.96 -7.71
C THR A 332 -3.79 -11.84 -7.52
N GLN A 333 -3.38 -10.96 -6.62
CA GLN A 333 -1.98 -10.86 -6.21
C GLN A 333 -1.75 -11.65 -4.94
N VAL A 334 -0.70 -12.46 -4.95
CA VAL A 334 -0.16 -13.13 -3.78
C VAL A 334 1.19 -12.50 -3.49
N ILE A 335 1.31 -11.82 -2.36
CA ILE A 335 2.55 -11.18 -1.90
C ILE A 335 2.91 -11.79 -0.56
N ASN A 336 4.13 -12.29 -0.41
CA ASN A 336 4.66 -12.70 0.88
C ASN A 336 5.79 -11.74 1.30
N VAL A 337 5.76 -11.28 2.55
CA VAL A 337 6.75 -10.36 3.12
C VAL A 337 7.34 -11.00 4.37
N LEU A 338 8.58 -11.46 4.26
CA LEU A 338 9.31 -12.06 5.38
C LEU A 338 9.90 -10.95 6.26
N MET A 339 9.59 -10.98 7.56
CA MET A 339 10.12 -10.03 8.54
C MET A 339 11.65 -10.16 8.65
N ASN A 340 12.34 -9.08 9.02
CA ASN A 340 13.80 -9.02 9.00
C ASN A 340 14.52 -10.07 9.84
N ASP A 341 14.00 -10.37 11.04
CA ASP A 341 14.51 -11.40 11.94
C ASP A 341 14.08 -12.83 11.54
N LYS A 342 13.29 -12.95 10.46
CA LYS A 342 12.74 -14.20 9.93
C LYS A 342 11.84 -14.93 10.95
N SER A 343 11.28 -14.21 11.92
CA SER A 343 10.39 -14.81 12.92
C SER A 343 8.96 -15.02 12.39
N ALA A 344 8.57 -14.24 11.38
CA ALA A 344 7.23 -14.22 10.84
C ALA A 344 7.21 -13.80 9.36
N GLU A 345 6.15 -14.20 8.66
CA GLU A 345 5.86 -13.81 7.29
C GLU A 345 4.42 -13.28 7.19
N ASP A 346 4.24 -12.19 6.46
CA ASP A 346 2.91 -11.72 6.05
C ASP A 346 2.54 -12.35 4.70
N HIS A 347 1.43 -13.09 4.68
CA HIS A 347 0.78 -13.57 3.46
C HIS A 347 -0.36 -12.63 3.09
N ILE A 348 -0.24 -11.95 1.95
CA ILE A 348 -1.20 -10.96 1.48
C ILE A 348 -1.86 -11.48 0.20
N ILE A 349 -3.18 -11.62 0.23
CA ILE A 349 -3.99 -11.97 -0.93
C ILE A 349 -4.90 -10.80 -1.28
N LEU A 350 -4.66 -10.21 -2.45
CA LEU A 350 -5.39 -9.04 -2.93
C LEU A 350 -6.08 -9.33 -4.26
N ASN A 351 -7.41 -9.34 -4.22
CA ASN A 351 -8.26 -9.39 -5.40
C ASN A 351 -8.46 -8.00 -6.02
N ALA A 352 -8.93 -7.93 -7.28
CA ALA A 352 -9.22 -6.66 -7.93
C ALA A 352 -10.56 -6.07 -7.46
N SER A 353 -11.48 -6.89 -6.93
CA SER A 353 -12.77 -6.46 -6.38
C SER A 353 -13.24 -7.36 -5.21
N GLU A 354 -14.23 -6.90 -4.45
CA GLU A 354 -14.90 -7.70 -3.40
C GLU A 354 -15.71 -8.87 -3.97
N SER A 355 -16.15 -8.76 -5.23
CA SER A 355 -16.89 -9.82 -5.91
C SER A 355 -16.01 -10.92 -6.47
N ASP A 356 -14.70 -10.68 -6.58
CA ASP A 356 -13.76 -11.65 -7.12
C ASP A 356 -13.60 -12.83 -6.15
N ILE A 357 -13.35 -14.00 -6.75
CA ILE A 357 -13.07 -15.24 -6.04
C ILE A 357 -11.65 -15.66 -6.41
N VAL A 358 -10.92 -16.15 -5.42
CA VAL A 358 -9.69 -16.92 -5.60
C VAL A 358 -9.78 -18.20 -4.78
N LYS A 359 -9.32 -19.31 -5.34
CA LYS A 359 -9.20 -20.56 -4.60
C LYS A 359 -8.08 -21.45 -5.10
N ASN A 360 -7.58 -22.28 -4.20
CA ASN A 360 -6.73 -23.43 -4.49
C ASN A 360 -7.02 -24.51 -3.41
N ASN A 361 -6.17 -25.53 -3.29
CA ASN A 361 -6.39 -26.61 -2.32
C ASN A 361 -6.35 -26.16 -0.84
N ALA A 362 -5.71 -25.03 -0.53
CA ALA A 362 -5.48 -24.54 0.82
C ALA A 362 -6.17 -23.20 1.14
N LEU A 363 -6.68 -22.50 0.12
CA LEU A 363 -7.24 -21.16 0.22
C LEU A 363 -8.57 -21.09 -0.53
N TYR A 364 -9.56 -20.45 0.07
CA TYR A 364 -10.71 -19.87 -0.61
C TYR A 364 -10.90 -18.44 -0.11
N GLN A 365 -11.02 -17.48 -1.02
CA GLN A 365 -11.36 -16.10 -0.68
C GLN A 365 -12.33 -15.55 -1.72
N LYS A 366 -13.52 -15.18 -1.27
CA LYS A 366 -14.44 -14.29 -2.00
C LYS A 366 -14.45 -12.96 -1.26
N GLY A 367 -13.74 -11.98 -1.80
CA GLY A 367 -13.54 -10.70 -1.12
C GLY A 367 -12.25 -10.01 -1.51
N LEU A 368 -12.06 -8.78 -1.03
CA LEU A 368 -10.99 -7.90 -1.49
C LEU A 368 -9.61 -8.30 -0.96
N LEU A 369 -9.41 -8.28 0.35
CA LEU A 369 -8.10 -8.36 0.98
C LEU A 369 -8.08 -9.36 2.14
N SER A 370 -7.04 -10.19 2.17
CA SER A 370 -6.59 -10.86 3.39
C SER A 370 -5.11 -10.57 3.65
N VAL A 371 -4.76 -10.36 4.92
CA VAL A 371 -3.39 -10.26 5.42
C VAL A 371 -3.29 -11.20 6.62
N THR A 372 -2.48 -12.24 6.49
CA THR A 372 -2.23 -13.22 7.55
C THR A 372 -0.77 -13.11 7.96
N ARG A 373 -0.49 -12.76 9.21
CA ARG A 373 0.86 -12.89 9.77
C ARG A 373 1.00 -14.24 10.46
N GLN A 374 1.95 -15.05 10.01
CA GLN A 374 2.27 -16.34 10.61
C GLN A 374 3.70 -16.35 11.14
N SER A 375 3.90 -16.98 12.28
CA SER A 375 5.23 -17.19 12.85
C SER A 375 5.94 -18.35 12.14
N GLU A 376 7.12 -18.11 11.59
CA GLU A 376 7.98 -19.13 10.94
C GLU A 376 8.47 -20.20 11.93
N GLN A 377 8.51 -19.89 13.23
CA GLN A 377 9.03 -20.78 14.25
C GLN A 377 7.99 -21.77 14.78
N SER A 378 6.70 -21.45 14.65
CA SER A 378 5.63 -22.23 15.27
C SER A 378 4.43 -22.51 14.37
N ASP A 379 4.44 -22.00 13.13
CA ASP A 379 3.31 -21.98 12.20
C ASP A 379 2.02 -21.39 12.79
N LYS A 380 2.12 -20.66 13.91
CA LYS A 380 0.99 -20.08 14.62
C LYS A 380 0.62 -18.73 14.02
N LEU A 381 -0.69 -18.52 13.90
CA LEU A 381 -1.27 -17.22 13.55
C LEU A 381 -0.89 -16.17 14.60
N GLU A 382 -0.31 -15.05 14.17
CA GLU A 382 -0.14 -13.86 15.01
C GLU A 382 -1.32 -12.91 14.84
N PHE A 383 -1.69 -12.60 13.59
CA PHE A 383 -2.94 -11.93 13.29
C PHE A 383 -3.49 -12.32 11.92
N LEU A 384 -4.80 -12.17 11.76
CA LEU A 384 -5.54 -12.27 10.52
C LEU A 384 -6.35 -10.98 10.33
N PHE A 385 -6.18 -10.31 9.19
CA PHE A 385 -6.99 -9.18 8.79
C PHE A 385 -7.70 -9.48 7.47
N LEU A 386 -9.02 -9.32 7.44
CA LEU A 386 -9.87 -9.51 6.28
C LEU A 386 -10.66 -8.22 6.02
N SER A 387 -10.81 -7.80 4.77
CA SER A 387 -11.66 -6.66 4.43
C SER A 387 -12.34 -6.82 3.08
N GLY A 388 -13.56 -6.29 2.96
CA GLY A 388 -14.43 -6.48 1.81
C GLY A 388 -14.74 -7.95 1.58
N MET A 389 -14.91 -8.72 2.65
CA MET A 389 -14.90 -10.19 2.63
C MET A 389 -16.32 -10.77 2.69
N TYR A 390 -16.66 -11.67 1.77
CA TYR A 390 -17.87 -12.50 1.88
C TYR A 390 -17.58 -13.86 2.50
N LYS A 391 -16.44 -14.45 2.14
CA LYS A 391 -16.02 -15.75 2.66
C LYS A 391 -14.50 -15.91 2.55
N PHE A 392 -13.90 -16.40 3.63
CA PHE A 392 -12.48 -16.71 3.71
C PHE A 392 -12.28 -18.10 4.31
N GLU A 393 -11.50 -18.95 3.65
CA GLU A 393 -11.04 -20.22 4.20
C GLU A 393 -9.53 -20.35 4.01
N ASN A 394 -8.78 -20.48 5.09
CA ASN A 394 -7.34 -20.77 5.03
C ASN A 394 -6.84 -21.28 6.40
N ASN A 395 -5.92 -22.24 6.39
CA ASN A 395 -5.27 -22.77 7.61
C ASN A 395 -6.26 -23.15 8.73
N GLY A 396 -7.37 -23.79 8.35
CA GLY A 396 -8.43 -24.25 9.25
C GLY A 396 -9.43 -23.18 9.69
N TRP A 397 -9.16 -21.90 9.43
CA TRP A 397 -10.14 -20.83 9.59
C TRP A 397 -11.13 -20.86 8.43
N ASP A 398 -12.42 -20.76 8.72
CA ASP A 398 -13.50 -20.53 7.75
C ASP A 398 -14.44 -19.45 8.31
N ILE A 399 -14.44 -18.28 7.68
CA ILE A 399 -15.17 -17.10 8.15
C ILE A 399 -16.12 -16.65 7.05
N VAL A 400 -17.41 -16.55 7.40
CA VAL A 400 -18.50 -16.34 6.44
C VAL A 400 -19.35 -15.14 6.85
N ALA A 401 -19.63 -14.27 5.88
CA ALA A 401 -20.57 -13.16 6.03
C ALA A 401 -22.01 -13.63 6.26
N ALA A 402 -22.78 -12.90 7.06
CA ALA A 402 -24.22 -13.13 7.18
C ALA A 402 -25.06 -12.52 6.03
N GLY A 403 -24.46 -11.73 5.13
CA GLY A 403 -25.13 -11.19 3.94
C GLY A 403 -24.35 -10.08 3.23
N GLU A 404 -23.67 -9.23 3.97
CA GLU A 404 -22.85 -8.11 3.46
C GLU A 404 -21.35 -8.40 3.63
N PRO A 405 -20.47 -7.84 2.77
CA PRO A 405 -19.05 -8.01 2.93
C PRO A 405 -18.58 -7.37 4.25
N PHE A 406 -17.70 -8.06 4.97
CA PHE A 406 -17.23 -7.66 6.29
C PHE A 406 -15.75 -7.29 6.30
N THR A 407 -15.37 -6.52 7.31
CA THR A 407 -14.01 -6.33 7.79
C THR A 407 -13.87 -7.00 9.16
N LEU A 408 -12.78 -7.74 9.35
CA LEU A 408 -12.47 -8.48 10.57
C LEU A 408 -10.98 -8.41 10.83
N SER A 409 -10.59 -8.19 12.08
CA SER A 409 -9.24 -8.46 12.54
C SER A 409 -9.29 -9.47 13.69
N ILE A 410 -8.42 -10.46 13.67
CA ILE A 410 -8.17 -11.40 14.76
C ILE A 410 -6.70 -11.26 15.14
N GLU A 411 -6.39 -11.06 16.42
CA GLU A 411 -5.03 -11.00 16.95
C GLU A 411 -4.87 -12.02 18.08
N LYS A 412 -3.75 -12.74 18.06
CA LYS A 412 -3.39 -13.66 19.12
C LYS A 412 -3.10 -12.91 20.43
N THR A 413 -3.51 -13.52 21.55
CA THR A 413 -3.22 -13.10 22.92
C THR A 413 -2.71 -14.29 23.73
N ASP A 414 -2.26 -14.05 24.96
CA ASP A 414 -1.81 -15.11 25.88
C ASP A 414 -2.92 -16.10 26.27
N GLN A 415 -4.18 -15.70 26.14
CA GLN A 415 -5.35 -16.48 26.55
C GLN A 415 -6.18 -17.00 25.37
N GLY A 416 -5.85 -16.63 24.14
CA GLY A 416 -6.59 -17.00 22.95
C GLY A 416 -6.49 -15.93 21.87
N PHE A 417 -7.61 -15.33 21.49
CA PHE A 417 -7.66 -14.32 20.44
C PHE A 417 -8.54 -13.13 20.85
N LYS A 418 -8.11 -11.92 20.51
CA LYS A 418 -8.96 -10.72 20.46
C LYS A 418 -9.37 -10.48 19.02
N PHE A 419 -10.56 -9.97 18.79
CA PHE A 419 -11.02 -9.63 17.46
C PHE A 419 -11.98 -8.44 17.45
N GLN A 420 -12.12 -7.83 16.28
CA GLN A 420 -13.13 -6.82 16.01
C GLN A 420 -13.76 -7.10 14.65
N THR A 421 -15.03 -6.77 14.46
CA THR A 421 -15.70 -6.86 13.16
C THR A 421 -16.74 -5.78 13.00
N ASP A 422 -16.98 -5.33 11.78
CA ASP A 422 -17.98 -4.31 11.44
C ASP A 422 -19.36 -4.89 11.13
N LYS A 423 -19.47 -6.20 10.91
CA LYS A 423 -20.69 -6.87 10.43
C LYS A 423 -20.96 -8.18 11.16
N ALA A 424 -22.16 -8.71 10.93
CA ALA A 424 -22.55 -10.04 11.38
C ALA A 424 -21.80 -11.12 10.56
N ILE A 425 -21.18 -12.06 11.25
CA ILE A 425 -20.32 -13.10 10.66
C ILE A 425 -20.49 -14.43 11.39
N THR A 426 -20.08 -15.52 10.76
CA THR A 426 -19.79 -16.78 11.44
C THR A 426 -18.30 -17.06 11.35
N ILE A 427 -17.66 -17.27 12.49
CA ILE A 427 -16.26 -17.70 12.59
C ILE A 427 -16.26 -19.20 12.90
N ASN A 428 -15.73 -19.99 11.98
CA ASN A 428 -15.33 -21.37 12.24
C ASN A 428 -13.82 -21.36 12.44
N MET A 429 -13.38 -21.50 13.69
CA MET A 429 -11.95 -21.46 14.03
C MET A 429 -11.37 -22.88 14.14
N PRO A 430 -10.06 -23.06 13.86
CA PRO A 430 -9.37 -24.33 14.12
C PRO A 430 -9.52 -24.79 15.58
N PHE A 431 -9.73 -26.09 15.76
CA PHE A 431 -9.94 -26.70 17.07
C PHE A 431 -9.39 -28.13 17.10
N VAL A 432 -8.73 -28.51 18.20
CA VAL A 432 -8.26 -29.87 18.41
C VAL A 432 -9.36 -30.68 19.10
N LYS A 433 -9.80 -31.74 18.45
CA LYS A 433 -10.84 -32.63 18.97
C LYS A 433 -10.45 -33.19 20.35
N GLY A 434 -11.33 -33.00 21.32
CA GLY A 434 -11.13 -33.46 22.71
C GLY A 434 -10.73 -32.34 23.68
N ASP A 435 -10.31 -31.18 23.18
CA ASP A 435 -10.03 -30.02 24.03
C ASP A 435 -11.32 -29.40 24.59
N LYS A 436 -11.19 -28.56 25.62
CA LYS A 436 -12.32 -27.78 26.13
C LYS A 436 -12.71 -26.71 25.09
N PRO A 437 -14.01 -26.55 24.76
CA PRO A 437 -14.43 -25.50 23.85
C PRO A 437 -14.07 -24.12 24.38
N ALA A 438 -13.51 -23.28 23.52
CA ALA A 438 -13.21 -21.88 23.84
C ALA A 438 -14.49 -21.08 24.16
N GLU A 439 -14.35 -20.07 25.00
CA GLU A 439 -15.41 -19.14 25.38
C GLU A 439 -15.32 -17.85 24.56
N LEU A 440 -16.40 -17.47 23.89
CA LEU A 440 -16.55 -16.17 23.28
C LEU A 440 -17.02 -15.16 24.33
N ARG A 441 -16.42 -13.98 24.33
CA ARG A 441 -16.82 -12.81 25.13
C ARG A 441 -17.00 -11.61 24.22
N LEU A 442 -18.12 -10.92 24.37
CA LEU A 442 -18.52 -9.78 23.55
C LEU A 442 -18.59 -8.53 24.41
N TYR A 443 -17.96 -7.44 23.94
CA TYR A 443 -17.90 -6.19 24.69
C TYR A 443 -18.55 -5.04 23.93
N GLU A 444 -19.25 -4.18 24.67
CA GLU A 444 -19.75 -2.89 24.18
C GLU A 444 -19.36 -1.80 25.17
N ASN A 445 -18.75 -0.71 24.69
CA ASN A 445 -18.25 0.38 25.53
C ASN A 445 -17.38 -0.11 26.70
N GLY A 446 -16.56 -1.15 26.45
CA GLY A 446 -15.68 -1.78 27.44
C GLY A 446 -16.37 -2.68 28.46
N LYS A 447 -17.68 -2.93 28.35
CA LYS A 447 -18.43 -3.82 29.25
C LYS A 447 -18.80 -5.12 28.57
N LEU A 448 -18.68 -6.24 29.30
CA LEU A 448 -19.11 -7.56 28.83
C LEU A 448 -20.64 -7.55 28.68
N VAL A 449 -21.13 -7.80 27.45
CA VAL A 449 -22.58 -7.85 27.14
C VAL A 449 -23.07 -9.26 26.82
N GLY A 450 -22.17 -10.19 26.54
CA GLY A 450 -22.54 -11.57 26.27
C GLY A 450 -21.35 -12.50 26.29
N SER A 451 -21.60 -13.75 26.70
CA SER A 451 -20.61 -14.82 26.63
C SER A 451 -21.26 -16.16 26.36
N ARG A 452 -20.55 -17.03 25.62
CA ARG A 452 -20.98 -18.39 25.31
C ARG A 452 -19.80 -19.25 24.89
N LYS A 453 -19.90 -20.57 25.12
CA LYS A 453 -18.93 -21.54 24.60
C LYS A 453 -19.14 -21.76 23.09
N GLY A 454 -18.05 -22.03 22.38
CA GLY A 454 -18.08 -22.47 21.00
C GLY A 454 -18.78 -23.83 20.86
N THR A 455 -19.49 -24.03 19.76
CA THR A 455 -20.09 -25.33 19.42
C THR A 455 -19.23 -26.03 18.38
N THR A 456 -19.02 -27.34 18.48
CA THR A 456 -18.30 -28.09 17.45
C THR A 456 -19.05 -28.05 16.12
N ASN A 457 -18.32 -27.87 15.02
CA ASN A 457 -18.91 -27.87 13.69
C ASN A 457 -19.32 -29.30 13.31
N ARG A 458 -20.59 -29.48 12.91
CA ARG A 458 -21.17 -30.80 12.58
C ARG A 458 -20.53 -31.45 11.35
N ASN A 459 -20.02 -30.64 10.44
CA ASN A 459 -19.40 -31.11 9.19
C ASN A 459 -17.88 -31.26 9.31
N ARG A 460 -17.29 -30.66 10.36
CA ARG A 460 -15.84 -30.53 10.57
C ARG A 460 -15.55 -30.52 12.07
N ASP A 461 -15.33 -31.69 12.65
CA ASP A 461 -15.13 -31.83 14.09
C ASP A 461 -13.79 -31.24 14.60
N ASP A 462 -12.96 -30.75 13.67
CA ASP A 462 -11.75 -29.94 13.87
C ASP A 462 -12.02 -28.42 13.93
N GLN A 463 -13.28 -28.00 14.09
CA GLN A 463 -13.65 -26.58 14.18
C GLN A 463 -14.63 -26.26 15.31
N LEU A 464 -14.44 -25.09 15.92
CA LEU A 464 -15.44 -24.44 16.78
C LEU A 464 -16.15 -23.31 16.02
N VAL A 465 -17.48 -23.25 16.17
CA VAL A 465 -18.36 -22.29 15.52
C VAL A 465 -18.76 -21.19 16.48
N PHE A 466 -18.56 -19.95 16.07
CA PHE A 466 -19.02 -18.74 16.73
C PHE A 466 -19.83 -17.88 15.77
N LYS A 467 -21.14 -17.78 16.00
CA LYS A 467 -22.02 -16.88 15.25
C LYS A 467 -22.02 -15.51 15.91
N ILE A 468 -21.67 -14.46 15.19
CA ILE A 468 -21.61 -13.07 15.66
C ILE A 468 -22.72 -12.28 14.97
N GLU A 469 -23.63 -11.73 15.76
CA GLU A 469 -24.92 -11.22 15.26
C GLU A 469 -24.86 -9.81 14.67
N LYS A 470 -23.78 -9.06 14.94
CA LYS A 470 -23.55 -7.69 14.49
C LYS A 470 -22.05 -7.33 14.64
N GLY A 471 -21.67 -6.11 14.26
CA GLY A 471 -20.33 -5.59 14.50
C GLY A 471 -20.01 -5.45 16.00
N TYR A 472 -18.75 -5.70 16.37
CA TYR A 472 -18.18 -5.49 17.70
C TYR A 472 -16.79 -4.86 17.54
N GLU A 473 -16.56 -3.72 18.20
CA GLU A 473 -15.25 -3.05 18.23
C GLU A 473 -14.23 -3.82 19.07
N ASN A 474 -14.71 -4.65 20.01
CA ASN A 474 -13.88 -5.52 20.82
C ASN A 474 -14.63 -6.81 21.21
N ALA A 475 -14.01 -7.95 20.96
CA ALA A 475 -14.49 -9.27 21.34
C ALA A 475 -13.29 -10.20 21.56
N GLU A 476 -13.49 -11.27 22.33
CA GLU A 476 -12.43 -12.21 22.69
C GLU A 476 -12.92 -13.65 22.52
N ILE A 477 -12.03 -14.52 22.08
CA ILE A 477 -12.18 -15.98 22.13
C ILE A 477 -11.09 -16.50 23.06
N ILE A 478 -11.50 -17.02 24.21
CA ILE A 478 -10.60 -17.43 25.29
C ILE A 478 -10.57 -18.95 25.38
N PHE A 479 -9.37 -19.51 25.39
CA PHE A 479 -9.17 -20.92 25.66
C PHE A 479 -9.25 -21.18 27.17
N ASP A 480 -10.08 -22.14 27.58
CA ASP A 480 -10.07 -22.64 28.95
C ASP A 480 -8.68 -23.26 29.20
N LYS A 481 -7.87 -22.66 30.08
CA LYS A 481 -6.63 -23.30 30.53
C LYS A 481 -7.00 -24.55 31.31
N ASN A 482 -6.48 -25.69 30.88
CA ASN A 482 -6.54 -26.92 31.68
C ASN A 482 -5.71 -26.79 32.94
#